data_AF-A0A2P4XPC0-F1
#
_entry.id   AF-A0A2P4XPC0-F1
#
_cell.length_a   1.000
_cell.length_b   1.000
_cell.length_c   1.000
_cell.angle_alpha   90.00
_cell.angle_beta   90.00
_cell.angle_gamma   90.00
#
_symmetry.space_group_name_H-M   'P 1'
#
loop_
_entity.id
_entity.type
_entity.pdbx_description
1 polymer ?
#
loop_
_entity_poly.entity_id
_entity_poly.type
_entity_poly.pdbx_seq_one_letter_code
_entity_poly.pdbx_strand_id
1 'polypeptide(L)'
;MNPDLMTVLSMRQKEMSYHQLALDGRLSISSVLGANSPLQSPLKTPAPHSPDSVRQLPLALSLQTAAFEQFGFTWHWIVEVAAHFALQRQTAHFANQYAQVLLRRRAAAAQDTYVVGYGDDVRHMQRQLRVLGLACVFMAAKIEEVHPPKAAELVAFLAERGGTQLAAQDLARLEVDYVVELQWNLHPTTPYAWLLFMVAGGSADQRPLDTMGDFVNPARNPSG
;
A
#
# COMPACT_ATOMS: atom_id res chain seq x y z
N MET A 1 14.04 -27.02 -31.06
CA MET A 1 13.69 -26.35 -29.79
C MET A 1 14.97 -26.26 -28.97
N ASN A 2 15.25 -25.09 -28.38
CA ASN A 2 16.50 -24.83 -27.69
C ASN A 2 16.52 -25.55 -26.31
N PRO A 3 17.49 -26.45 -26.03
CA PRO A 3 17.50 -27.28 -24.81
C PRO A 3 17.61 -26.45 -23.52
N ASP A 4 18.25 -25.29 -23.58
CA ASP A 4 18.38 -24.38 -22.44
C ASP A 4 17.03 -23.75 -22.06
N LEU A 5 16.20 -23.45 -23.06
CA LEU A 5 14.87 -22.92 -22.86
C LEU A 5 13.97 -23.95 -22.17
N MET A 6 14.07 -25.23 -22.55
CA MET A 6 13.32 -26.31 -21.91
C MET A 6 13.73 -26.50 -20.45
N THR A 7 15.01 -26.34 -20.15
CA THR A 7 15.54 -26.42 -18.79
C THR A 7 15.00 -25.29 -17.93
N VAL A 8 15.03 -24.05 -18.41
CA VAL A 8 14.49 -22.87 -17.71
C VAL A 8 12.99 -22.99 -17.47
N LEU A 9 12.23 -23.48 -18.46
CA LEU A 9 10.80 -23.71 -18.32
C LEU A 9 10.48 -24.82 -17.30
N SER A 10 11.27 -25.90 -17.29
CA SER A 10 11.10 -26.97 -16.30
C SER A 10 11.41 -26.50 -14.87
N MET A 11 12.40 -25.61 -14.71
CA MET A 11 12.74 -25.01 -13.42
C MET A 11 11.61 -24.09 -12.93
N ARG A 12 11.07 -23.23 -13.80
CA ARG A 12 9.93 -22.37 -13.45
C ARG A 12 8.67 -23.17 -13.09
N GLN A 13 8.40 -24.26 -13.81
CA GLN A 13 7.25 -25.11 -13.52
C GLN A 13 7.40 -25.82 -12.17
N LYS A 14 8.63 -26.21 -11.83
CA LYS A 14 8.96 -26.80 -10.52
C LYS A 14 8.83 -25.79 -9.38
N GLU A 15 9.26 -24.54 -9.57
CA GLU A 15 9.09 -23.45 -8.60
C GLU A 15 7.61 -23.14 -8.33
N MET A 16 6.76 -23.08 -9.37
CA MET A 16 5.32 -22.89 -9.20
C MET A 16 4.65 -24.03 -8.42
N SER A 17 5.11 -25.27 -8.61
CA SER A 17 4.60 -26.44 -7.87
C SER A 17 4.93 -26.37 -6.37
N TYR A 18 6.12 -25.89 -5.99
CA TYR A 18 6.47 -25.69 -4.58
C TYR A 18 5.61 -24.62 -3.89
N HIS A 19 5.23 -23.56 -4.61
CA HIS A 19 4.32 -22.55 -4.08
C HIS A 19 2.91 -23.09 -3.83
N GLN A 20 2.43 -24.03 -4.66
CA GLN A 20 1.13 -24.69 -4.44
C GLN A 20 1.16 -25.63 -3.22
N LEU A 21 2.23 -26.41 -3.06
CA LEU A 21 2.40 -27.28 -1.88
C LEU A 21 2.52 -26.48 -0.56
N ALA A 22 3.12 -25.29 -0.61
CA ALA A 22 3.20 -24.41 0.55
C ALA A 22 1.84 -23.80 0.95
N LEU A 23 0.90 -23.68 0.00
CA LEU A 23 -0.47 -23.22 0.26
C LEU A 23 -1.37 -24.35 0.77
N ASP A 24 -1.23 -25.56 0.22
CA ASP A 24 -2.02 -26.74 0.64
C ASP A 24 -1.66 -27.23 2.05
N GLY A 25 -0.40 -27.07 2.48
CA GLY A 25 0.04 -27.42 3.84
C GLY A 25 -0.59 -26.60 4.97
N ARG A 26 -1.29 -25.49 4.67
CA ARG A 26 -1.95 -24.64 5.68
C ARG A 26 -3.44 -24.96 5.90
N LEU A 27 -4.06 -25.83 5.10
CA LEU A 27 -5.50 -26.11 5.17
C LEU A 27 -5.88 -27.47 5.80
N SER A 28 -4.92 -28.20 6.38
CA SER A 28 -5.15 -29.52 6.99
C SER A 28 -5.21 -29.48 8.53
N ILE A 29 -6.13 -28.73 9.12
CA ILE A 29 -6.55 -28.94 10.53
C ILE A 29 -8.06 -28.73 10.65
N SER A 30 -8.85 -29.75 10.30
CA SER A 30 -10.17 -30.02 10.92
C SER A 30 -10.77 -31.32 10.36
N SER A 31 -10.37 -32.48 10.90
CA SER A 31 -11.20 -33.69 10.80
C SER A 31 -10.90 -34.68 11.93
N VAL A 32 -11.36 -34.42 13.15
CA VAL A 32 -11.62 -35.48 14.14
C VAL A 32 -12.81 -35.07 15.00
N LEU A 33 -13.98 -35.62 14.70
CA LEU A 33 -14.92 -36.28 15.64
C LEU A 33 -16.19 -36.65 14.85
N GLY A 34 -16.49 -37.95 14.85
CA GLY A 34 -17.46 -38.56 13.95
C GLY A 34 -18.85 -38.83 14.54
N ALA A 35 -19.71 -39.26 13.61
CA ALA A 35 -20.78 -40.25 13.73
C ALA A 35 -22.09 -39.89 14.47
N ASN A 36 -23.16 -39.59 13.70
CA ASN A 36 -24.31 -40.50 13.44
C ASN A 36 -25.62 -39.75 13.05
N SER A 37 -25.98 -39.83 11.75
CA SER A 37 -27.30 -40.06 11.09
C SER A 37 -28.61 -39.33 11.57
N PRO A 38 -29.77 -39.46 10.86
CA PRO A 38 -30.21 -38.52 9.81
C PRO A 38 -31.66 -38.00 10.00
N LEU A 39 -32.14 -37.20 9.04
CA LEU A 39 -33.55 -36.90 8.65
C LEU A 39 -34.17 -35.53 9.02
N GLN A 40 -34.87 -34.99 8.01
CA GLN A 40 -35.96 -33.99 7.99
C GLN A 40 -35.62 -32.52 7.67
N SER A 41 -35.90 -32.14 6.43
CA SER A 41 -36.64 -30.91 6.07
C SER A 41 -38.16 -31.25 6.10
N PRO A 42 -39.12 -30.29 6.23
CA PRO A 42 -39.28 -29.15 5.33
C PRO A 42 -39.80 -27.82 5.93
N LEU A 43 -39.67 -26.77 5.12
CA LEU A 43 -40.43 -25.50 5.05
C LEU A 43 -41.16 -24.99 6.31
N LYS A 44 -40.74 -23.80 6.77
CA LYS A 44 -41.67 -22.77 7.26
C LYS A 44 -41.08 -21.36 7.10
N THR A 45 -41.47 -20.68 6.02
CA THR A 45 -41.48 -19.21 6.00
C THR A 45 -42.66 -18.71 6.84
N PRO A 46 -42.47 -17.64 7.60
CA PRO A 46 -43.29 -16.44 7.37
C PRO A 46 -42.41 -15.19 7.21
N ALA A 47 -43.03 -14.19 6.62
CA ALA A 47 -42.42 -13.01 6.01
C ALA A 47 -42.11 -11.88 7.04
N PRO A 48 -41.94 -10.61 6.65
CA PRO A 48 -40.66 -9.90 6.73
C PRO A 48 -40.71 -8.77 7.76
N HIS A 49 -39.83 -8.80 8.77
CA HIS A 49 -39.79 -7.74 9.78
C HIS A 49 -38.35 -7.37 10.14
N SER A 50 -38.09 -6.05 10.05
CA SER A 50 -36.97 -5.28 10.60
C SER A 50 -35.62 -5.26 9.84
N PRO A 51 -35.15 -4.09 9.39
CA PRO A 51 -33.86 -3.89 8.73
C PRO A 51 -32.66 -3.76 9.69
N ASP A 52 -32.73 -4.31 10.92
CA ASP A 52 -31.65 -4.13 11.92
C ASP A 52 -30.58 -5.24 11.95
N SER A 53 -30.56 -6.16 10.97
CA SER A 53 -29.56 -7.23 10.90
C SER A 53 -28.21 -6.86 10.25
N VAL A 54 -27.88 -5.57 10.13
CA VAL A 54 -26.56 -5.14 9.63
C VAL A 54 -25.45 -5.26 10.70
N ARG A 55 -25.77 -5.59 11.95
CA ARG A 55 -24.81 -5.56 13.06
C ARG A 55 -24.06 -6.86 13.37
N GLN A 56 -24.16 -7.88 12.52
CA GLN A 56 -23.32 -9.09 12.65
C GLN A 56 -22.52 -9.34 11.38
N LEU A 57 -21.76 -8.33 10.96
CA LEU A 57 -20.65 -8.55 10.03
C LEU A 57 -19.56 -9.32 10.79
N PRO A 58 -19.04 -10.45 10.24
CA PRO A 58 -17.98 -11.20 10.88
C PRO A 58 -16.80 -10.27 11.22
N LEU A 59 -16.25 -10.43 12.43
CA LEU A 59 -15.17 -9.59 12.99
C LEU A 59 -13.99 -9.41 12.01
N ALA A 60 -13.75 -10.40 11.14
CA ALA A 60 -12.77 -10.36 10.07
C ALA A 60 -13.02 -9.26 9.02
N LEU A 61 -14.28 -9.01 8.64
CA LEU A 61 -14.65 -7.90 7.75
C LEU A 61 -14.49 -6.56 8.46
N SER A 62 -14.81 -6.48 9.76
CA SER A 62 -14.63 -5.23 10.53
C SER A 62 -13.15 -4.84 10.69
N LEU A 63 -12.28 -5.81 10.96
CA LEU A 63 -10.83 -5.62 10.95
C LEU A 63 -10.30 -5.21 9.58
N GLN A 64 -10.84 -5.80 8.51
CA GLN A 64 -10.52 -5.40 7.14
C GLN A 64 -10.97 -3.95 6.86
N THR A 65 -12.18 -3.55 7.25
CA THR A 65 -12.67 -2.18 7.09
C THR A 65 -11.77 -1.18 7.79
N ALA A 66 -11.38 -1.45 9.05
CA ALA A 66 -10.47 -0.58 9.79
C ALA A 66 -9.09 -0.47 9.11
N ALA A 67 -8.56 -1.56 8.56
CA ALA A 67 -7.31 -1.53 7.81
C ALA A 67 -7.43 -0.70 6.52
N PHE A 68 -8.52 -0.86 5.76
CA PHE A 68 -8.79 -0.06 4.56
C PHE A 68 -8.89 1.43 4.86
N GLU A 69 -9.49 1.81 5.98
CA GLU A 69 -9.51 3.20 6.45
C GLU A 69 -8.09 3.73 6.71
N GLN A 70 -7.19 2.94 7.31
CA GLN A 70 -5.80 3.35 7.53
C GLN A 70 -5.04 3.58 6.22
N PHE A 71 -5.19 2.67 5.24
CA PHE A 71 -4.56 2.82 3.92
C PHE A 71 -5.10 4.04 3.17
N GLY A 72 -6.43 4.20 3.13
CA GLY A 72 -7.09 5.33 2.46
C GLY A 72 -6.72 6.68 3.09
N PHE A 73 -6.74 6.75 4.42
CA PHE A 73 -6.36 7.95 5.16
C PHE A 73 -4.89 8.32 4.92
N THR A 74 -3.99 7.33 4.94
CA THR A 74 -2.56 7.57 4.68
C THR A 74 -2.32 8.02 3.24
N TRP A 75 -3.02 7.42 2.26
CA TRP A 75 -2.94 7.82 0.86
C TRP A 75 -3.42 9.26 0.64
N HIS A 76 -4.56 9.65 1.22
CA HIS A 76 -5.04 11.02 1.18
C HIS A 76 -3.95 12.00 1.64
N TRP A 77 -3.30 11.68 2.76
CA TRP A 77 -2.26 12.55 3.31
C TRP A 77 -1.00 12.60 2.45
N ILE A 78 -0.56 11.48 1.89
CA ILE A 78 0.56 11.43 0.95
C ILE A 78 0.29 12.33 -0.26
N VAL A 79 -0.91 12.24 -0.85
CA VAL A 79 -1.30 13.08 -1.99
C VAL A 79 -1.34 14.56 -1.60
N GLU A 80 -1.84 14.88 -0.42
CA GLU A 80 -1.89 16.27 0.04
C GLU A 80 -0.50 16.89 0.22
N VAL A 81 0.43 16.17 0.87
CA VAL A 81 1.82 16.60 1.01
C VAL A 81 2.46 16.75 -0.38
N ALA A 82 2.32 15.74 -1.24
CA ALA A 82 2.91 15.76 -2.57
C ALA A 82 2.38 16.92 -3.41
N ALA A 83 1.09 17.23 -3.33
CA ALA A 83 0.50 18.37 -4.02
C ALA A 83 0.99 19.71 -3.47
N HIS A 84 1.15 19.86 -2.15
CA HIS A 84 1.64 21.09 -1.53
C HIS A 84 3.07 21.42 -1.96
N PHE A 85 3.95 20.43 -2.02
CA PHE A 85 5.35 20.59 -2.40
C PHE A 85 5.60 20.41 -3.91
N ALA A 86 4.54 20.29 -4.72
CA ALA A 86 4.61 20.07 -6.17
C ALA A 86 5.54 18.90 -6.56
N LEU A 87 5.52 17.82 -5.77
CA LEU A 87 6.34 16.64 -5.99
C LEU A 87 5.88 15.87 -7.23
N GLN A 88 6.79 15.10 -7.82
CA GLN A 88 6.50 14.22 -8.93
C GLN A 88 5.45 13.17 -8.53
N ARG A 89 4.63 12.75 -9.51
CA ARG A 89 3.64 11.67 -9.31
C ARG A 89 4.30 10.39 -8.82
N GLN A 90 5.48 10.07 -9.33
CA GLN A 90 6.22 8.87 -8.95
C GLN A 90 6.62 8.89 -7.47
N THR A 91 7.00 10.05 -6.92
CA THR A 91 7.27 10.26 -5.49
C THR A 91 6.09 9.85 -4.61
N ALA A 92 4.87 10.27 -4.97
CA ALA A 92 3.66 9.87 -4.25
C ALA A 92 3.40 8.36 -4.35
N HIS A 93 3.65 7.74 -5.51
CA HIS A 93 3.47 6.30 -5.69
C HIS A 93 4.49 5.47 -4.88
N PHE A 94 5.76 5.89 -4.83
CA PHE A 94 6.75 5.27 -3.95
C PHE A 94 6.35 5.39 -2.47
N ALA A 95 5.99 6.60 -2.02
CA ALA A 95 5.55 6.83 -0.65
C ALA A 95 4.35 5.95 -0.27
N ASN A 96 3.37 5.79 -1.16
CA ASN A 96 2.22 4.91 -0.94
C ASN A 96 2.64 3.45 -0.79
N GLN A 97 3.58 2.99 -1.62
CA GLN A 97 4.06 1.61 -1.56
C GLN A 97 4.83 1.33 -0.27
N TYR A 98 5.65 2.29 0.19
CA TYR A 98 6.30 2.22 1.51
C TYR A 98 5.26 2.11 2.63
N ALA A 99 4.30 3.04 2.66
CA ALA A 99 3.26 3.06 3.67
C ALA A 99 2.47 1.75 3.72
N GLN A 100 2.12 1.18 2.56
CA GLN A 100 1.41 -0.09 2.50
C GLN A 100 2.20 -1.28 3.05
N VAL A 101 3.51 -1.33 2.82
CA VAL A 101 4.36 -2.39 3.39
C VAL A 101 4.43 -2.25 4.90
N LEU A 102 4.71 -1.05 5.41
CA LEU A 102 4.80 -0.75 6.85
C LEU A 102 3.47 -1.05 7.56
N LEU A 103 2.34 -0.57 7.03
CA LEU A 103 1.01 -0.83 7.60
C LEU A 103 0.65 -2.31 7.60
N ARG A 104 0.96 -3.07 6.54
CA ARG A 104 0.72 -4.51 6.51
C ARG A 104 1.54 -5.27 7.55
N ARG A 105 2.81 -4.88 7.74
CA ARG A 105 3.68 -5.49 8.77
C ARG A 105 3.15 -5.20 10.17
N ARG A 106 2.75 -3.96 10.43
CA ARG A 106 2.14 -3.56 11.71
C ARG A 106 0.82 -4.27 11.97
N ALA A 107 -0.04 -4.41 10.96
CA ALA A 107 -1.30 -5.15 11.08
C ALA A 107 -1.05 -6.63 11.43
N ALA A 108 -0.06 -7.26 10.81
CA ALA A 108 0.33 -8.64 11.12
C ALA A 108 0.87 -8.79 12.55
N ALA A 109 1.59 -7.78 13.07
CA ALA A 109 2.10 -7.76 14.44
C ALA A 109 1.02 -7.42 15.49
N ALA A 110 0.05 -6.58 15.14
CA ALA A 110 -1.02 -6.13 16.04
C ALA A 110 -2.09 -7.20 16.32
N GLN A 111 -2.12 -8.28 15.54
CA GLN A 111 -3.09 -9.36 15.65
C GLN A 111 -3.04 -10.07 17.02
N ASP A 112 -1.98 -9.87 17.81
CA ASP A 112 -1.80 -10.41 19.16
C ASP A 112 -2.27 -9.47 20.31
N THR A 113 -2.63 -8.20 20.06
CA THR A 113 -2.92 -7.23 21.14
C THR A 113 -4.23 -6.48 20.91
N TYR A 114 -5.34 -6.97 21.47
CA TYR A 114 -6.65 -6.31 21.43
C TYR A 114 -6.93 -5.54 22.73
N VAL A 115 -6.84 -4.21 22.69
CA VAL A 115 -7.52 -3.32 23.65
C VAL A 115 -8.17 -2.19 22.85
N VAL A 116 -9.49 -2.10 22.92
CA VAL A 116 -10.32 -1.13 22.16
C VAL A 116 -10.75 0.01 23.09
N GLY A 117 -10.20 1.21 22.90
CA GLY A 117 -10.59 2.47 23.53
C GLY A 117 -11.20 3.44 22.51
N TYR A 118 -12.52 3.43 22.37
CA TYR A 118 -13.26 3.86 21.17
C TYR A 118 -13.15 5.34 20.68
N GLY A 119 -12.51 6.26 21.41
CA GLY A 119 -12.54 7.70 21.09
C GLY A 119 -11.17 8.35 20.90
N ASP A 120 -10.29 8.20 21.89
CA ASP A 120 -8.94 8.78 21.85
C ASP A 120 -8.02 7.98 20.91
N ASP A 121 -8.29 6.69 20.74
CA ASP A 121 -7.54 5.81 19.85
C ASP A 121 -7.63 6.24 18.39
N VAL A 122 -8.78 6.75 17.93
CA VAL A 122 -8.95 7.15 16.52
C VAL A 122 -8.11 8.39 16.20
N ARG A 123 -8.15 9.41 17.06
CA ARG A 123 -7.36 10.62 16.87
C ARG A 123 -5.87 10.34 17.04
N HIS A 124 -5.51 9.49 17.98
CA HIS A 124 -4.14 9.02 18.15
C HIS A 124 -3.64 8.30 16.89
N MET A 125 -4.41 7.34 16.38
CA MET A 125 -4.12 6.61 15.15
C MET A 125 -3.95 7.56 13.96
N GLN A 126 -4.87 8.51 13.76
CA GLN A 126 -4.77 9.48 12.66
C GLN A 126 -3.48 10.30 12.74
N ARG A 127 -3.06 10.73 13.94
CA ARG A 127 -1.77 11.43 14.11
C ARG A 127 -0.59 10.53 13.72
N GLN A 128 -0.60 9.27 14.15
CA GLN A 128 0.44 8.29 13.78
C GLN A 128 0.47 8.04 12.26
N LEU A 129 -0.69 7.91 11.62
CA LEU A 129 -0.79 7.72 10.17
C LEU A 129 -0.31 8.95 9.39
N ARG A 130 -0.59 10.17 9.86
CA ARG A 130 -0.07 11.40 9.25
C ARG A 130 1.45 11.45 9.30
N VAL A 131 2.03 11.13 10.47
CA VAL A 131 3.49 11.05 10.64
C VAL A 131 4.10 9.96 9.76
N LEU A 132 3.46 8.78 9.70
CA LEU A 132 3.87 7.69 8.80
C LEU A 132 3.87 8.14 7.34
N GLY A 133 2.77 8.73 6.87
CA GLY A 133 2.65 9.23 5.49
C GLY A 133 3.70 10.30 5.18
N LEU A 134 3.93 11.25 6.09
CA LEU A 134 4.94 12.29 5.94
C LEU A 134 6.35 11.70 5.83
N ALA A 135 6.70 10.73 6.69
CA ALA A 135 8.00 10.05 6.64
C ALA A 135 8.18 9.24 5.34
N CYS A 136 7.11 8.59 4.85
CA CYS A 136 7.14 7.91 3.56
C CYS A 136 7.39 8.87 2.40
N VAL A 137 6.78 10.07 2.43
CA VAL A 137 7.04 11.13 1.44
C VAL A 137 8.47 11.66 1.58
N PHE A 138 8.97 11.87 2.79
CA PHE A 138 10.34 12.33 3.03
C PHE A 138 11.37 11.38 2.42
N MET A 139 11.21 10.07 2.65
CA MET A 139 12.07 9.05 2.04
C MET A 139 11.93 9.03 0.51
N ALA A 140 10.70 8.99 0.00
CA ALA A 140 10.45 8.93 -1.44
C ALA A 140 11.02 10.14 -2.18
N ALA A 141 10.88 11.34 -1.60
CA ALA A 141 11.37 12.56 -2.22
C ALA A 141 12.89 12.56 -2.34
N LYS A 142 13.63 12.05 -1.34
CA LYS A 142 15.10 11.92 -1.44
C LYS A 142 15.57 10.95 -2.52
N ILE A 143 14.71 10.04 -2.95
CA ILE A 143 15.01 9.05 -3.98
C ILE A 143 14.66 9.59 -5.37
N GLU A 144 13.50 10.23 -5.53
CA GLU A 144 12.95 10.59 -6.84
C GLU A 144 13.17 12.07 -7.22
N GLU A 145 13.23 12.99 -6.25
CA GLU A 145 13.30 14.42 -6.52
C GLU A 145 14.74 14.90 -6.68
N VAL A 146 14.96 15.80 -7.64
CA VAL A 146 16.24 16.52 -7.78
C VAL A 146 16.47 17.45 -6.57
N HIS A 147 15.38 18.02 -6.04
CA HIS A 147 15.39 18.94 -4.90
C HIS A 147 14.34 18.52 -3.86
N PRO A 148 14.64 17.51 -3.03
CA PRO A 148 13.71 17.07 -2.00
C PRO A 148 13.46 18.17 -0.95
N PRO A 149 12.22 18.29 -0.43
CA PRO A 149 11.91 19.25 0.63
C PRO A 149 12.67 18.90 1.91
N LYS A 150 13.03 19.93 2.67
CA LYS A 150 13.80 19.74 3.91
C LYS A 150 12.90 19.20 5.02
N ALA A 151 13.48 18.46 5.96
CA ALA A 151 12.74 17.93 7.12
C ALA A 151 11.99 19.03 7.90
N ALA A 152 12.60 20.21 8.04
CA ALA A 152 11.97 21.36 8.72
C ALA A 152 10.71 21.86 8.00
N GLU A 153 10.70 21.87 6.66
CA GLU A 153 9.57 22.31 5.84
C GLU A 153 8.41 21.31 5.94
N LEU A 154 8.71 20.02 5.86
CA LEU A 154 7.73 18.95 6.02
C LEU A 154 7.09 18.94 7.42
N VAL A 155 7.90 19.17 8.46
CA VAL A 155 7.41 19.28 9.85
C VAL A 155 6.55 20.53 10.04
N ALA A 156 6.92 21.67 9.45
CA ALA A 156 6.10 22.87 9.51
C ALA A 156 4.74 22.64 8.86
N PHE A 157 4.72 22.01 7.68
CA PHE A 157 3.49 21.60 7.00
C PHE A 157 2.62 20.68 7.88
N LEU A 158 3.24 19.69 8.55
CA LEU A 158 2.52 18.78 9.46
C LEU A 158 1.93 19.52 10.67
N ALA A 159 2.63 20.50 11.21
CA ALA A 159 2.14 21.30 12.32
C ALA A 159 0.93 22.16 11.91
N GLU A 160 1.00 22.79 10.73
CA GLU A 160 -0.05 23.68 10.22
C GLU A 160 -1.33 22.93 9.83
N ARG A 161 -1.20 21.81 9.10
CA ARG A 161 -2.34 21.10 8.51
C ARG A 161 -2.68 19.78 9.18
N GLY A 162 -1.68 19.10 9.74
CA GLY A 162 -1.83 17.81 10.39
C GLY A 162 -2.17 17.88 11.88
N GLY A 163 -2.07 19.06 12.50
CA GLY A 163 -2.31 19.29 13.92
C GLY A 163 -1.40 18.44 14.81
N THR A 164 -0.23 18.05 14.31
CA THR A 164 0.71 17.16 14.99
C THR A 164 2.09 17.81 15.01
N GLN A 165 2.67 17.91 16.20
CA GLN A 165 4.04 18.38 16.37
C GLN A 165 5.00 17.19 16.27
N LEU A 166 6.05 17.34 15.48
CA LEU A 166 7.11 16.36 15.30
C LEU A 166 8.42 17.15 15.17
N ALA A 167 9.49 16.76 15.86
CA ALA A 167 10.77 17.42 15.63
C ALA A 167 11.40 16.95 14.32
N ALA A 168 12.16 17.81 13.64
CA ALA A 168 12.85 17.44 12.40
C ALA A 168 13.83 16.27 12.61
N GLN A 169 14.45 16.18 13.80
CA GLN A 169 15.32 15.06 14.16
C GLN A 169 14.54 13.76 14.31
N ASP A 170 13.30 13.80 14.81
CA ASP A 170 12.46 12.62 14.95
C ASP A 170 11.98 12.12 13.58
N LEU A 171 11.68 13.04 12.65
CA LEU A 171 11.41 12.66 11.26
C LEU A 171 12.59 11.91 10.62
N ALA A 172 13.82 12.36 10.87
CA ALA A 172 15.03 11.69 10.39
C ALA A 172 15.26 10.33 11.07
N ARG A 173 14.90 10.17 12.34
CA ARG A 173 14.95 8.86 13.03
C ARG A 173 13.95 7.88 12.43
N LEU A 174 12.72 8.32 12.21
CA LEU A 174 11.68 7.52 11.57
C LEU A 174 12.08 7.04 10.17
N GLU A 175 12.75 7.90 9.41
CA GLU A 175 13.33 7.49 8.12
C GLU A 175 14.27 6.29 8.28
N VAL A 176 15.22 6.34 9.21
CA VAL A 176 16.16 5.23 9.44
C VAL A 176 15.42 3.95 9.82
N ASP A 177 14.48 4.04 10.76
CA ASP A 177 13.69 2.90 11.23
C ASP A 177 12.88 2.29 10.07
N TYR A 178 12.26 3.12 9.24
CA TYR A 178 11.43 2.66 8.13
C TYR A 178 12.26 2.12 6.97
N VAL A 179 13.45 2.65 6.70
CA VAL A 179 14.36 2.07 5.69
C VAL A 179 14.77 0.65 6.12
N VAL A 180 15.07 0.44 7.40
CA VAL A 180 15.38 -0.88 7.96
C VAL A 180 14.16 -1.80 7.86
N GLU A 181 12.97 -1.31 8.23
CA GLU A 181 11.73 -2.08 8.11
C GLU A 181 11.43 -2.43 6.64
N LEU A 182 11.70 -1.53 5.68
CA LEU A 182 11.57 -1.79 4.25
C LEU A 182 12.68 -2.70 3.69
N GLN A 183 13.63 -3.14 4.52
CA GLN A 183 14.77 -3.96 4.11
C GLN A 183 15.57 -3.30 2.97
N TRP A 184 15.72 -1.97 3.04
CA TRP A 184 16.40 -1.17 2.02
C TRP A 184 15.79 -1.26 0.62
N ASN A 185 14.56 -1.78 0.47
CA ASN A 185 13.86 -1.84 -0.80
C ASN A 185 13.12 -0.51 -1.08
N LEU A 186 13.83 0.44 -1.69
CA LEU A 186 13.38 1.81 -1.96
C LEU A 186 13.03 2.07 -3.44
N HIS A 187 13.00 1.05 -4.30
CA HIS A 187 12.59 1.19 -5.70
C HIS A 187 11.58 0.10 -6.08
N PRO A 188 10.44 0.00 -5.38
CA PRO A 188 9.46 -1.00 -5.72
C PRO A 188 8.73 -0.62 -7.02
N THR A 189 8.32 -1.60 -7.81
CA THR A 189 7.59 -1.31 -9.05
C THR A 189 6.22 -0.71 -8.72
N THR A 190 5.95 0.48 -9.26
CA THR A 190 4.71 1.23 -9.03
C THR A 190 3.70 0.99 -10.16
N PRO A 191 2.38 1.16 -9.91
CA PRO A 191 1.38 1.18 -10.97
C PRO A 191 1.67 2.24 -12.05
N TYR A 192 2.27 3.36 -11.66
CA TYR A 192 2.67 4.41 -12.59
C TYR A 192 3.79 3.94 -13.53
N ALA A 193 4.80 3.23 -13.02
CA ALA A 193 5.84 2.64 -13.85
C ALA A 193 5.28 1.63 -14.87
N TRP A 194 4.33 0.79 -14.45
CA TRP A 194 3.63 -0.12 -15.38
C TRP A 194 2.83 0.62 -16.44
N LEU A 195 2.12 1.69 -16.07
CA LEU A 195 1.38 2.52 -17.02
C LEU A 195 2.33 3.13 -18.06
N LEU A 196 3.44 3.73 -17.62
CA LEU A 196 4.44 4.29 -18.52
C LEU A 196 5.02 3.22 -19.45
N PHE A 197 5.32 2.04 -18.93
CA PHE A 197 5.81 0.91 -19.73
C PHE A 197 4.79 0.47 -20.79
N MET A 198 3.52 0.31 -20.42
CA MET A 198 2.46 -0.08 -21.36
C MET A 198 2.22 0.99 -22.43
N VAL A 199 2.25 2.27 -22.05
CA VAL A 199 2.10 3.38 -22.99
C VAL A 199 3.29 3.42 -23.96
N ALA A 200 4.53 3.28 -23.47
CA ALA A 200 5.71 3.23 -24.32
C ALA A 200 5.67 2.02 -25.28
N GLY A 201 5.23 0.85 -24.80
CA GLY A 201 5.09 -0.36 -25.63
C GLY A 201 3.95 -0.27 -26.65
N GLY A 202 2.82 0.35 -26.28
CA GLY A 202 1.70 0.60 -27.19
C GLY A 202 1.96 1.70 -28.22
N SER A 203 2.91 2.58 -27.94
CA SER A 203 3.42 3.62 -28.84
C SER A 203 4.63 3.16 -29.66
N ALA A 204 4.97 1.87 -29.75
CA ALA A 204 6.08 1.43 -30.61
C ALA A 204 5.95 1.87 -32.08
N ASP A 205 4.72 2.10 -32.57
CA ASP A 205 4.43 2.66 -33.91
C ASP A 205 4.21 4.19 -33.92
N GLN A 206 4.07 4.83 -32.76
CA GLN A 206 3.91 6.28 -32.62
C GLN A 206 5.08 6.85 -31.84
N ARG A 207 5.99 7.55 -32.54
CA ARG A 207 7.21 8.23 -32.04
C ARG A 207 7.35 8.27 -30.50
N PRO A 208 8.49 7.83 -29.95
CA PRO A 208 8.68 7.69 -28.51
C PRO A 208 8.14 8.91 -27.76
N LEU A 209 7.28 8.64 -26.78
CA LEU A 209 6.79 9.65 -25.85
C LEU A 209 7.99 10.16 -25.05
N ASP A 210 8.61 11.22 -25.55
CA ASP A 210 9.68 11.96 -24.88
C ASP A 210 9.10 12.66 -23.64
N THR A 211 9.02 11.94 -22.52
CA THR A 211 8.57 12.48 -21.23
C THR A 211 9.62 13.35 -20.53
N MET A 212 10.77 13.61 -21.16
CA MET A 212 11.78 14.56 -20.67
C MET A 212 12.39 15.50 -21.73
N GLY A 213 12.15 15.29 -23.03
CA GLY A 213 12.89 15.97 -24.11
C GLY A 213 12.24 17.23 -24.73
N ASP A 214 10.95 17.48 -24.49
CA ASP A 214 10.20 18.53 -25.21
C ASP A 214 10.51 19.97 -24.74
N PHE A 215 11.38 20.14 -23.73
CA PHE A 215 11.90 21.46 -23.32
C PHE A 215 13.05 21.97 -24.23
N VAL A 216 13.61 21.11 -25.09
CA VAL A 216 14.84 21.42 -25.86
C VAL A 216 14.57 21.52 -27.36
N ASN A 217 13.31 21.54 -27.81
CA ASN A 217 12.99 21.67 -29.22
C ASN A 217 12.74 23.15 -29.62
N PRO A 218 13.74 23.86 -30.20
CA PRO A 218 13.60 25.27 -30.56
C PRO A 218 12.58 25.51 -31.69
N ALA A 219 12.15 24.48 -32.41
CA ALA A 219 11.11 24.61 -33.43
C ALA A 219 9.69 24.74 -32.85
N ARG A 220 9.49 24.41 -31.57
CA ARG A 220 8.19 24.49 -30.87
C ARG A 220 8.10 25.65 -29.87
N ASN A 221 9.20 26.36 -29.62
CA ASN A 221 9.22 27.56 -28.79
C ASN A 221 9.72 28.76 -29.60
N PRO A 222 8.84 29.45 -30.36
CA PRO A 222 9.21 30.67 -31.08
C PRO A 222 9.44 31.88 -30.16
N SER A 223 9.40 31.70 -28.84
CA SER A 223 9.40 32.79 -27.85
C SER A 223 10.38 32.60 -26.67
N GLY A 224 11.37 31.71 -26.77
CA GLY A 224 12.47 31.60 -25.79
C GLY A 224 12.33 30.42 -24.85
#